data_AF-A0A921UUE4-F1
#
_entry.id   AF-A0A921UUE4-F1
#
_cell.length_a   1.000
_cell.length_b   1.000
_cell.length_c   1.000
_cell.angle_alpha   90.00
_cell.angle_beta   90.00
_cell.angle_gamma   90.00
#
_symmetry.space_group_name_H-M   'P 1'
#
loop_
_entity.id
_entity.type
_entity.pdbx_description
1 polymer ?
#
loop_
_entity_poly.entity_id
_entity_poly.type
_entity_poly.pdbx_seq_one_letter_code
_entity_poly.pdbx_strand_id
1 'polypeptide(L)'
;MKKSMSLYTSGIYPKLINCDLPDLEVGYQQFLNAFHTLAGYRGDAKDSKKVKEAIAILLIMFFEGPRLLPVEEWIEDLLRQCSSRELGKKFEKLISDWCDDSLKFYEDVAGASKVVISDDTSDVIRNAAGVFRIMCRSQ
;
A
#
# COMPACT_ATOMS: atom_id res chain seq x y z
N MET A 1 13.96 -23.00 -17.97
CA MET A 1 13.23 -22.24 -16.92
C MET A 1 14.22 -21.80 -15.87
N LYS A 2 14.30 -20.50 -15.53
CA LYS A 2 15.06 -20.07 -14.36
C LYS A 2 14.38 -20.66 -13.12
N LYS A 3 15.15 -21.22 -12.19
CA LYS A 3 14.60 -21.74 -10.93
C LYS A 3 14.05 -20.57 -10.12
N SER A 4 12.94 -20.80 -9.42
CA SER A 4 12.43 -19.83 -8.43
C SER A 4 13.52 -19.59 -7.38
N MET A 5 13.72 -18.34 -7.01
CA MET A 5 14.68 -17.91 -6.00
C MET A 5 13.95 -17.19 -4.87
N SER A 6 14.23 -17.58 -3.64
CA SER A 6 13.81 -16.80 -2.47
C SER A 6 14.65 -15.53 -2.40
N LEU A 7 14.00 -14.41 -2.07
CA LEU A 7 14.68 -13.14 -1.82
C LEU A 7 15.28 -13.05 -0.41
N TYR A 8 15.09 -14.08 0.43
CA TYR A 8 15.57 -14.14 1.83
C TYR A 8 15.22 -12.86 2.63
N THR A 9 14.06 -12.27 2.34
CA THR A 9 13.51 -11.09 2.99
C THR A 9 11.99 -11.26 3.12
N SER A 10 11.33 -10.42 3.92
CA SER A 10 9.86 -10.40 4.03
C SER A 10 9.29 -9.20 3.30
N GLY A 11 7.99 -9.26 2.97
CA GLY A 11 7.28 -8.20 2.26
C GLY A 11 6.82 -7.03 3.14
N ILE A 12 7.31 -6.91 4.38
CA ILE A 12 6.93 -5.81 5.29
C ILE A 12 7.82 -4.60 5.04
N TYR A 13 7.25 -3.39 5.07
CA TYR A 13 7.97 -2.16 4.76
C TYR A 13 9.30 -2.00 5.53
N PRO A 14 9.36 -2.22 6.87
CA PRO A 14 10.63 -2.09 7.61
C PRO A 14 11.77 -3.03 7.17
N LYS A 15 11.49 -4.07 6.37
CA LYS A 15 12.50 -4.99 5.81
C LYS A 15 12.84 -4.70 4.36
N LEU A 16 12.02 -3.87 3.70
CA LEU A 16 12.16 -3.48 2.30
C LEU A 16 12.85 -2.12 2.14
N ILE A 17 12.52 -1.14 2.97
CA ILE A 17 13.06 0.22 2.88
C ILE A 17 14.13 0.48 3.95
N ASN A 18 14.97 1.48 3.70
CA ASN A 18 16.03 1.92 4.63
C ASN A 18 15.76 3.30 5.23
N CYS A 19 14.56 3.81 5.01
CA CYS A 19 14.00 5.03 5.58
C CYS A 19 12.72 4.66 6.33
N ASP A 20 12.13 5.64 7.01
CA ASP A 20 10.78 5.50 7.50
C ASP A 20 9.80 5.53 6.32
N LEU A 21 8.67 4.83 6.45
CA LEU A 21 7.67 4.75 5.39
C LEU A 21 7.16 6.12 4.92
N PRO A 22 6.94 7.12 5.81
CA PRO A 22 6.59 8.48 5.40
C PRO A 22 7.60 9.14 4.46
N ASP A 23 8.88 8.82 4.60
CA ASP A 23 9.96 9.47 3.85
C ASP A 23 10.23 8.77 2.50
N LEU A 24 9.51 7.68 2.20
CA LEU A 24 9.63 7.00 0.93
C LEU A 24 9.02 7.87 -0.17
N GLU A 25 9.84 8.23 -1.15
CA GLU A 25 9.39 8.97 -2.33
C GLU A 25 8.66 8.02 -3.28
N VAL A 26 7.45 8.41 -3.69
CA VAL A 26 6.62 7.67 -4.65
C VAL A 26 6.15 8.65 -5.72
N GLY A 27 6.02 8.16 -6.94
CA GLY A 27 5.64 8.98 -8.08
C GLY A 27 5.99 8.33 -9.40
N TYR A 28 5.82 9.09 -10.47
CA TYR A 28 6.00 8.59 -11.83
C TYR A 28 7.44 8.09 -12.09
N GLN A 29 8.45 8.86 -11.67
CA GLN A 29 9.84 8.50 -11.92
C GLN A 29 10.26 7.29 -11.06
N GLN A 30 9.83 7.23 -9.80
CA GLN A 30 10.12 6.12 -8.88
C GLN A 30 9.45 4.85 -9.37
N PHE A 31 8.22 4.93 -9.90
CA PHE A 31 7.54 3.82 -10.56
C PHE A 31 8.34 3.26 -11.74
N LEU A 32 8.74 4.11 -12.69
CA LEU A 32 9.52 3.68 -13.84
C LEU A 32 10.86 3.05 -13.43
N ASN A 33 11.56 3.68 -12.49
CA ASN A 33 12.82 3.17 -11.97
C ASN A 33 12.63 1.82 -11.26
N ALA A 34 11.56 1.66 -10.46
CA ALA A 34 11.22 0.42 -9.79
C ALA A 34 10.92 -0.69 -10.81
N PHE A 35 10.11 -0.41 -11.83
CA PHE A 35 9.79 -1.34 -12.89
C PHE A 35 11.05 -1.83 -13.61
N HIS A 36 11.91 -0.92 -14.07
CA HIS A 36 13.15 -1.27 -14.76
C HIS A 36 14.14 -2.03 -13.86
N THR A 37 14.23 -1.65 -12.58
CA THR A 37 15.07 -2.33 -11.59
C THR A 37 14.64 -3.78 -11.43
N LEU A 38 13.33 -4.04 -11.29
CA LEU A 38 12.82 -5.39 -11.09
C LEU A 38 12.86 -6.22 -12.38
N ALA A 39 12.58 -5.62 -13.54
CA ALA A 39 12.69 -6.28 -14.83
C ALA A 39 14.14 -6.69 -15.16
N GLY A 40 15.10 -5.87 -14.73
CA GLY A 40 16.54 -6.12 -14.92
C GLY A 40 17.16 -7.06 -13.88
N TYR A 41 16.46 -7.38 -12.79
CA TYR A 41 17.05 -8.11 -11.67
C TYR A 41 17.45 -9.55 -12.04
N ARG A 42 18.70 -9.90 -11.76
CA ARG A 42 19.28 -11.22 -12.07
C ARG A 42 19.63 -12.07 -10.86
N GLY A 43 19.32 -11.62 -9.64
CA GLY A 43 19.67 -12.34 -8.41
C GLY A 43 20.96 -11.86 -7.75
N ASP A 44 21.56 -10.77 -8.22
CA ASP A 44 22.83 -10.26 -7.68
C ASP A 44 22.63 -9.53 -6.34
N ALA A 45 23.46 -9.88 -5.34
CA ALA A 45 23.35 -9.34 -3.98
C ALA A 45 23.57 -7.82 -3.89
N LYS A 46 24.34 -7.24 -4.83
CA LYS A 46 24.62 -5.80 -4.90
C LYS A 46 23.38 -4.96 -5.21
N ASP A 47 22.39 -5.55 -5.90
CA ASP A 47 21.15 -4.86 -6.27
C ASP A 47 20.07 -4.99 -5.20
N SER A 48 20.31 -5.78 -4.15
CA SER A 48 19.29 -6.13 -3.15
C SER A 48 18.61 -4.93 -2.50
N LYS A 49 19.33 -3.83 -2.24
CA LYS A 49 18.74 -2.61 -1.65
C LYS A 49 17.76 -1.93 -2.61
N LYS A 50 18.19 -1.64 -3.85
CA LYS A 50 17.35 -0.99 -4.87
C LYS A 50 16.16 -1.87 -5.26
N VAL A 51 16.37 -3.18 -5.32
CA VAL A 51 15.32 -4.17 -5.60
C VAL A 51 14.26 -4.17 -4.50
N LYS A 52 14.67 -4.15 -3.23
CA LYS A 52 13.71 -4.10 -2.10
C LYS A 52 12.90 -2.81 -2.07
N GLU A 53 13.55 -1.68 -2.30
CA GLU A 53 12.86 -0.39 -2.39
C GLU A 53 11.90 -0.35 -3.59
N ALA A 54 12.31 -0.89 -4.74
CA ALA A 54 11.45 -1.06 -5.91
C ALA A 54 10.22 -1.94 -5.61
N ILE A 55 10.38 -3.01 -4.83
CA ILE A 55 9.25 -3.82 -4.36
C ILE A 55 8.32 -2.95 -3.50
N ALA A 56 8.84 -2.16 -2.55
CA ALA A 56 8.02 -1.30 -1.71
C ALA A 56 7.22 -0.26 -2.52
N ILE A 57 7.84 0.37 -3.53
CA ILE A 57 7.16 1.30 -4.45
C ILE A 57 6.01 0.60 -5.17
N LEU A 58 6.23 -0.60 -5.72
CA LEU A 58 5.16 -1.35 -6.39
C LEU A 58 4.07 -1.82 -5.41
N LEU A 59 4.42 -2.15 -4.16
CA LEU A 59 3.43 -2.48 -3.14
C LEU A 59 2.51 -1.28 -2.84
N ILE A 60 3.07 -0.09 -2.66
CA ILE A 60 2.27 1.13 -2.45
C ILE A 60 1.35 1.38 -3.65
N MET A 61 1.90 1.32 -4.87
CA MET A 61 1.13 1.70 -6.06
C MET A 61 0.07 0.69 -6.48
N PHE A 62 0.36 -0.62 -6.35
CA PHE A 62 -0.53 -1.68 -6.85
C PHE A 62 -1.32 -2.40 -5.77
N PHE A 63 -0.96 -2.23 -4.50
CA PHE A 63 -1.69 -2.85 -3.40
C PHE A 63 -2.30 -1.82 -2.47
N GLU A 64 -1.53 -0.83 -1.99
CA GLU A 64 -2.09 0.16 -1.06
C GLU A 64 -3.03 1.14 -1.76
N GLY A 65 -2.70 1.61 -2.96
CA GLY A 65 -3.60 2.43 -3.78
C GLY A 65 -4.98 1.77 -3.93
N PRO A 66 -5.07 0.56 -4.52
CA PRO A 66 -6.36 -0.12 -4.66
C PRO A 66 -7.08 -0.50 -3.37
N ARG A 67 -6.39 -0.53 -2.21
CA ARG A 67 -7.03 -0.79 -0.90
C ARG A 67 -7.64 0.47 -0.30
N LEU A 68 -7.01 1.62 -0.52
CA LEU A 68 -7.23 2.87 0.21
C LEU A 68 -7.49 4.02 -0.78
N LEU A 69 -8.72 4.50 -0.87
CA LEU A 69 -9.09 5.61 -1.75
C LEU A 69 -8.17 6.84 -1.60
N PRO A 70 -7.82 7.31 -0.39
CA PRO A 70 -6.95 8.48 -0.27
C PRO A 70 -5.55 8.25 -0.84
N VAL A 71 -5.07 7.00 -0.86
CA VAL A 71 -3.78 6.63 -1.42
C VAL A 71 -3.91 6.51 -2.95
N GLU A 72 -5.00 5.94 -3.46
CA GLU A 72 -5.34 5.90 -4.89
C GLU A 72 -5.36 7.30 -5.50
N GLU A 73 -6.16 8.21 -4.94
CA GLU A 73 -6.30 9.60 -5.42
C GLU A 73 -4.94 10.31 -5.44
N TRP A 74 -4.13 10.09 -4.40
CA TRP A 74 -2.80 10.68 -4.30
C TRP A 74 -1.81 10.12 -5.34
N ILE A 75 -1.81 8.80 -5.57
CA ILE A 75 -1.00 8.17 -6.62
C ILE A 75 -1.45 8.65 -8.00
N GLU A 76 -2.77 8.73 -8.24
CA GLU A 76 -3.31 9.20 -9.50
C GLU A 76 -2.86 10.62 -9.82
N ASP A 77 -2.91 11.52 -8.83
CA ASP A 77 -2.42 12.89 -8.96
C ASP A 77 -0.92 12.95 -9.30
N LEU A 78 -0.10 12.13 -8.64
CA LEU A 78 1.34 12.04 -8.92
C LEU A 78 1.61 11.58 -10.35
N LEU A 79 0.88 10.55 -10.80
CA LEU A 79 1.02 10.01 -12.15
C LEU A 79 0.55 11.00 -13.21
N ARG A 80 -0.57 11.69 -13.00
CA ARG A 80 -1.08 12.73 -13.90
C ARG A 80 -0.11 13.90 -14.05
N GLN A 81 0.58 14.27 -12.98
CA GLN A 81 1.54 15.37 -12.96
C GLN A 81 2.96 14.95 -13.33
N CYS A 82 3.20 13.65 -13.58
CA CYS A 82 4.54 13.08 -13.74
C CYS A 82 5.49 13.48 -12.61
N SER A 83 4.97 13.62 -11.38
CA SER A 83 5.71 14.13 -10.23
C SER A 83 5.98 13.04 -9.20
N SER A 84 6.78 13.41 -8.20
CA SER A 84 7.24 12.56 -7.12
C SER A 84 7.14 13.32 -5.81
N ARG A 85 6.62 12.66 -4.77
CA ARG A 85 6.49 13.23 -3.42
C ARG A 85 6.73 12.14 -2.38
N GLU A 86 7.21 12.55 -1.22
CA GLU A 86 7.23 11.71 -0.02
C GLU A 86 5.80 11.28 0.33
N LEU A 87 5.65 10.02 0.76
CA LEU A 87 4.37 9.45 1.15
C LEU A 87 3.72 10.24 2.30
N GLY A 88 4.50 10.59 3.32
CA GLY A 88 4.05 11.34 4.48
C GLY A 88 3.26 10.52 5.51
N LYS A 89 3.22 11.04 6.74
CA LYS A 89 2.65 10.37 7.93
C LYS A 89 1.16 10.03 7.81
N LYS A 90 0.42 10.80 7.01
CA LYS A 90 -1.01 10.58 6.79
C LYS A 90 -1.27 9.19 6.20
N PHE A 91 -0.50 8.78 5.18
CA PHE A 91 -0.71 7.50 4.53
C PHE A 91 -0.04 6.35 5.28
N GLU A 92 1.06 6.58 5.99
CA GLU A 92 1.65 5.57 6.88
C GLU A 92 0.62 5.00 7.85
N LYS A 93 -0.16 5.87 8.49
CA LYS A 93 -1.21 5.45 9.42
C LYS A 93 -2.28 4.62 8.71
N LEU A 94 -2.78 5.09 7.56
CA LEU A 94 -3.81 4.36 6.79
C LEU A 94 -3.34 2.98 6.32
N ILE A 95 -2.09 2.86 5.90
CA ILE A 95 -1.49 1.60 5.46
C ILE A 95 -1.29 0.65 6.65
N SER A 96 -0.80 1.17 7.78
CA SER A 96 -0.49 0.35 8.95
C SER A 96 -1.75 -0.14 9.68
N ASP A 97 -2.80 0.69 9.73
CA ASP A 97 -4.04 0.40 10.46
C ASP A 97 -5.04 -0.41 9.61
N TRP A 98 -4.74 -0.73 8.35
CA TRP A 98 -5.68 -1.37 7.40
C TRP A 98 -6.31 -2.66 7.95
N CYS A 99 -5.52 -3.51 8.60
CA CYS A 99 -6.02 -4.76 9.18
C CYS A 99 -6.95 -4.50 10.37
N ASP A 100 -6.53 -3.66 11.31
CA ASP A 100 -7.26 -3.36 12.53
C ASP A 100 -8.59 -2.64 12.21
N ASP A 101 -8.57 -1.71 11.26
CA ASP A 101 -9.77 -0.98 10.85
C ASP A 101 -10.73 -1.85 10.01
N SER A 102 -10.19 -2.79 9.22
CA SER A 102 -11.03 -3.81 8.56
C SER A 102 -11.73 -4.69 9.60
N LEU A 103 -11.03 -5.10 10.66
CA LEU A 103 -11.61 -5.89 11.75
C LEU A 103 -12.71 -5.13 12.48
N LYS A 104 -12.46 -3.88 12.88
CA LYS A 104 -13.46 -3.02 13.55
C LYS A 104 -14.72 -2.88 12.70
N PHE A 105 -14.57 -2.72 11.38
CA PHE A 105 -15.72 -2.69 10.48
C PHE A 105 -16.52 -3.99 10.55
N TYR A 106 -15.88 -5.16 10.48
CA TYR A 106 -16.58 -6.45 10.53
C TYR A 106 -17.24 -6.73 11.88
N GLU A 107 -16.62 -6.32 12.98
CA GLU A 107 -17.20 -6.40 14.33
C GLU A 107 -18.46 -5.54 14.44
N ASP A 108 -18.41 -4.31 13.91
CA ASP A 108 -19.49 -3.33 14.02
C ASP A 108 -20.71 -3.69 13.13
N VAL A 109 -20.47 -4.20 11.92
CA VAL A 109 -21.57 -4.67 11.06
C VAL A 109 -22.17 -5.99 11.55
N ALA A 110 -21.53 -6.68 12.50
CA ALA A 110 -22.00 -7.91 13.14
C ALA A 110 -22.56 -8.97 12.16
N GLY A 111 -21.92 -9.14 11.00
CA GLY A 111 -22.32 -10.11 9.98
C GLY A 111 -23.47 -9.69 9.07
N ALA A 112 -23.91 -8.43 9.12
CA ALA A 112 -24.91 -7.89 8.19
C ALA A 112 -24.46 -8.06 6.72
N SER A 113 -25.37 -8.54 5.87
CA SER A 113 -25.11 -8.72 4.44
C SER A 113 -25.18 -7.42 3.64
N LYS A 114 -25.83 -6.39 4.20
CA LYS A 114 -25.96 -5.07 3.61
C LYS A 114 -25.97 -4.03 4.73
N VAL A 115 -25.23 -2.95 4.52
CA VAL A 115 -25.18 -1.78 5.39
C VAL A 115 -25.65 -0.57 4.59
N VAL A 116 -26.53 0.24 5.16
CA VAL A 116 -27.01 1.49 4.56
C VAL A 116 -26.48 2.64 5.41
N ILE A 117 -25.71 3.54 4.80
CA ILE A 117 -25.17 4.70 5.50
C ILE A 117 -26.29 5.72 5.74
N SER A 118 -26.48 6.08 7.01
CA SER A 118 -27.46 7.04 7.52
C SER A 118 -26.86 7.90 8.63
N ASP A 119 -27.63 8.86 9.13
CA ASP A 119 -27.23 9.74 10.24
C ASP A 119 -27.01 9.02 11.58
N ASP A 120 -27.48 7.77 11.72
CA ASP A 120 -27.26 6.93 12.91
C ASP A 120 -26.12 5.92 12.73
N THR A 121 -25.49 5.88 11.55
CA THR A 121 -24.38 4.95 11.28
C THR A 121 -23.17 5.32 12.12
N SER A 122 -22.47 4.32 12.67
CA SER A 122 -21.25 4.55 13.44
C SER A 122 -20.17 5.27 12.62
N ASP A 123 -19.28 5.98 13.31
CA ASP A 123 -18.12 6.62 12.67
C ASP A 123 -17.19 5.58 12.03
N VAL A 124 -17.10 4.37 12.59
CA VAL A 124 -16.29 3.27 12.05
C VAL A 124 -16.78 2.89 10.65
N ILE A 125 -18.09 2.63 10.50
CA ILE A 125 -18.68 2.24 9.22
C ILE A 125 -18.61 3.39 8.22
N ARG A 126 -18.89 4.63 8.64
CA ARG A 126 -18.79 5.80 7.75
C ARG A 126 -17.36 6.01 7.25
N ASN A 127 -16.37 5.94 8.15
CA ASN A 127 -14.96 6.07 7.78
C ASN A 127 -14.54 4.95 6.82
N ALA A 128 -14.91 3.71 7.12
CA ALA A 128 -14.60 2.58 6.26
C ALA A 128 -15.18 2.72 4.85
N ALA A 129 -16.43 3.19 4.73
CA ALA A 129 -17.07 3.45 3.45
C ALA A 129 -16.38 4.59 2.65
N GLY A 130 -15.88 5.61 3.33
CA GLY A 130 -15.14 6.71 2.71
C GLY A 130 -13.72 6.34 2.30
N VAL A 131 -13.05 5.46 3.06
CA VAL A 131 -11.61 5.20 2.94
C VAL A 131 -11.31 3.91 2.18
N PHE A 132 -11.96 2.80 2.52
CA PHE A 132 -11.57 1.49 2.00
C PHE A 132 -12.23 1.18 0.65
N ARG A 133 -11.48 0.48 -0.19
CA ARG A 133 -11.94 -0.13 -1.43
C ARG A 133 -11.81 -1.65 -1.39
N ILE A 134 -10.81 -2.14 -0.67
CA ILE A 134 -10.59 -3.55 -0.37
C ILE A 134 -10.31 -3.66 1.13
N MET A 135 -11.02 -4.53 1.83
CA MET A 135 -10.83 -4.83 3.26
C MET A 135 -10.32 -6.26 3.43
N CYS A 136 -9.57 -6.52 4.50
CA CYS A 136 -9.20 -7.89 4.85
C CYS A 136 -10.18 -8.51 5.84
N ARG A 137 -10.62 -9.74 5.56
CA ARG A 137 -11.19 -10.64 6.57
C ARG A 137 -10.04 -11.41 7.21
N SER A 138 -9.20 -10.76 8.00
CA SER A 138 -8.28 -11.49 8.87
C SER A 138 -9.09 -12.16 9.98
N GLN A 139 -9.02 -13.49 10.02
CA GLN A 139 -9.46 -14.30 11.16
C GLN A 139 -8.33 -14.40 12.19
#